data_AF-A0A1Q7BFE5-F1
#
_entry.id   AF-A0A1Q7BFE5-F1
#
_cell.length_a   1.000
_cell.length_b   1.000
_cell.length_c   1.000
_cell.angle_alpha   90.00
_cell.angle_beta   90.00
_cell.angle_gamma   90.00
#
_symmetry.space_group_name_H-M   'P 1'
#
loop_
_entity.id
_entity.type
_entity.pdbx_description
1 polymer ?
#
loop_
_entity_poly.entity_id
_entity_poly.type
_entity_poly.pdbx_seq_one_letter_code
_entity_poly.pdbx_strand_id
1 'polypeptide(L)'
;MVRNIDEMQKLGKDNMDATLKSFGALSKSLQAITVEIADFSKKVFEQSTAATEKLMGAKSLEKAIEVQTDYAKSSYETFVAEATKLGELYADLAKEAYKPFESQFGKVASVK
;
A
#
# COMPACT_ATOMS: atom_id res chain seq x y z
N MET A 1 40.50 23.51 13.21
CA MET A 1 40.40 22.14 12.66
C MET A 1 39.34 21.29 13.39
N VAL A 2 39.12 21.46 14.71
CA VAL A 2 38.10 20.71 15.49
C VAL A 2 36.66 20.91 14.98
N ARG A 3 36.31 22.13 14.56
CA ARG A 3 34.97 22.49 14.05
C ARG A 3 34.51 21.63 12.85
N ASN A 4 35.43 21.24 11.97
CA ASN A 4 35.13 20.41 10.80
C ASN A 4 34.90 18.93 11.17
N ILE A 5 35.48 18.45 12.28
CA ILE A 5 35.29 17.07 12.74
C ILE A 5 33.92 16.93 13.42
N ASP A 6 33.52 17.91 14.24
CA ASP A 6 32.20 17.95 14.86
C ASP A 6 31.09 18.08 13.81
N GLU A 7 31.28 18.93 12.79
CA GLU A 7 30.34 19.05 11.66
C GLU A 7 30.26 17.76 10.85
N MET A 8 31.39 17.10 10.54
CA MET A 8 31.40 15.79 9.87
C MET A 8 30.72 14.69 10.71
N GLN A 9 30.96 14.65 12.02
CA GLN A 9 30.28 13.70 12.91
C GLN A 9 28.77 13.94 12.96
N LYS A 10 28.35 15.20 12.99
CA LYS A 10 26.94 15.57 13.00
C LYS A 10 26.26 15.21 11.67
N LEU A 11 26.91 15.49 10.54
CA LEU A 11 26.46 15.08 9.21
C LEU A 11 26.34 13.56 9.09
N GLY A 12 27.30 12.82 9.65
CA GLY A 12 27.28 11.36 9.71
C GLY A 12 26.10 10.82 10.53
N LYS A 13 25.82 11.41 11.70
CA LYS A 13 24.65 11.06 12.51
C LYS A 13 23.33 11.38 11.81
N ASP A 14 23.18 12.59 11.28
CA ASP A 14 21.95 13.01 10.61
C ASP A 14 21.65 12.13 9.37
N ASN A 15 22.68 11.75 8.61
CA ASN A 15 22.54 10.81 7.50
C ASN A 15 22.16 9.40 7.95
N MET A 16 22.71 8.92 9.07
CA MET A 16 22.36 7.61 9.63
C MET A 16 20.91 7.58 10.12
N ASP A 17 20.47 8.61 10.83
CA ASP A 17 19.09 8.75 11.30
C ASP A 17 18.11 8.84 10.12
N ALA A 18 18.46 9.59 9.07
CA ALA A 18 17.66 9.68 7.84
C ALA A 18 17.56 8.33 7.12
N THR A 19 18.66 7.57 7.08
CA THR A 19 18.69 6.22 6.49
C THR A 19 17.82 5.24 7.26
N LEU A 20 17.94 5.22 8.60
CA LEU A 20 17.14 4.35 9.46
C LEU A 20 15.64 4.67 9.35
N LYS A 21 15.27 5.96 9.28
CA LYS A 21 13.89 6.38 9.03
C LYS A 21 13.37 5.91 7.67
N SER A 22 14.17 6.09 6.62
CA SER A 22 13.80 5.68 5.25
C SER A 22 13.60 4.16 5.16
N PHE A 23 14.51 3.39 5.77
CA PHE A 23 14.39 1.93 5.85
C PHE A 23 13.14 1.50 6.64
N GLY A 24 12.86 2.16 7.77
CA GLY A 24 11.66 1.90 8.56
C GLY A 24 10.37 2.21 7.79
N ALA A 25 10.33 3.32 7.04
CA ALA A 25 9.18 3.69 6.21
C ALA A 25 8.95 2.70 5.06
N LEU A 26 10.02 2.30 4.37
CA LEU A 26 9.98 1.28 3.32
C LEU A 26 9.46 -0.06 3.86
N SER A 27 10.02 -0.53 4.98
CA SER A 27 9.62 -1.79 5.60
C SER A 27 8.13 -1.79 5.99
N LYS A 28 7.65 -0.70 6.60
CA LYS A 28 6.22 -0.54 6.94
C LYS A 28 5.32 -0.52 5.70
N SER A 29 5.73 0.15 4.64
CA SER A 29 4.96 0.21 3.39
C SER A 29 4.82 -1.17 2.75
N LEU A 30 5.91 -1.94 2.73
CA LEU A 30 5.88 -3.33 2.25
C LEU A 30 5.00 -4.24 3.12
N GLN A 31 5.05 -4.07 4.45
CA GLN A 31 4.16 -4.79 5.36
C GLN A 31 2.69 -4.44 5.09
N ALA A 32 2.37 -3.16 4.90
CA ALA A 32 1.00 -2.72 4.61
C ALA A 32 0.47 -3.32 3.30
N ILE A 33 1.27 -3.32 2.23
CA ILE A 33 0.89 -3.96 0.95
C ILE A 33 0.67 -5.47 1.14
N THR A 34 1.55 -6.14 1.90
CA THR A 34 1.42 -7.58 2.15
C THR A 34 0.15 -7.91 2.92
N VAL A 35 -0.18 -7.12 3.95
CA VAL A 35 -1.41 -7.27 4.73
C VAL A 35 -2.63 -7.05 3.84
N GLU A 36 -2.61 -6.02 2.99
CA GLU A 36 -3.76 -5.73 2.12
C GLU A 36 -4.04 -6.88 1.15
N ILE A 37 -3.00 -7.42 0.50
CA ILE A 37 -3.15 -8.57 -0.40
C ILE A 37 -3.73 -9.80 0.33
N ALA A 38 -3.31 -10.04 1.57
CA ALA A 38 -3.83 -11.13 2.38
C ALA A 38 -5.32 -10.90 2.74
N ASP A 39 -5.69 -9.69 3.13
CA ASP A 39 -7.06 -9.31 3.44
C ASP A 39 -7.97 -9.40 2.21
N PHE A 40 -7.51 -8.97 1.03
CA PHE A 40 -8.23 -9.13 -0.23
C PHE A 40 -8.46 -10.60 -0.57
N SER A 41 -7.41 -11.42 -0.46
CA SER A 41 -7.50 -12.87 -0.72
C SER A 41 -8.54 -13.54 0.18
N LYS A 42 -8.57 -13.14 1.46
CA LYS A 42 -9.58 -13.61 2.41
C LYS A 42 -10.99 -13.18 2.01
N LYS A 43 -11.20 -11.92 1.64
CA LYS A 43 -12.51 -11.42 1.16
C LYS A 43 -13.00 -12.18 -0.08
N VAL A 44 -12.13 -12.41 -1.05
CA VAL A 44 -12.48 -13.17 -2.26
C VAL A 44 -12.92 -14.59 -1.90
N PHE A 45 -12.22 -15.24 -0.97
CA PHE A 45 -12.58 -16.58 -0.51
C PHE A 45 -13.93 -16.61 0.21
N GLU A 46 -14.18 -15.66 1.12
CA GLU A 46 -15.45 -15.52 1.84
C GLU A 46 -16.62 -15.27 0.87
N GLN A 47 -16.45 -14.36 -0.09
CA GLN A 47 -17.47 -14.06 -1.10
C GLN A 47 -17.77 -15.26 -2.00
N SER A 48 -16.73 -15.96 -2.45
CA SER A 48 -16.88 -17.14 -3.31
C SER A 48 -17.59 -18.28 -2.59
N THR A 49 -17.23 -18.50 -1.33
CA THR A 49 -17.86 -19.53 -0.49
C THR A 49 -19.34 -19.20 -0.26
N ALA A 50 -19.65 -17.96 0.12
CA ALA A 50 -21.02 -17.51 0.32
C ALA A 50 -21.87 -17.61 -0.97
N ALA A 51 -21.31 -17.26 -2.13
CA ALA A 51 -21.99 -17.42 -3.41
C ALA A 51 -22.25 -18.89 -3.74
N THR A 52 -21.27 -19.77 -3.49
CA THR A 52 -21.40 -21.22 -3.71
C THR A 52 -22.50 -21.81 -2.83
N GLU A 53 -22.52 -21.48 -1.54
CA GLU A 53 -23.57 -21.93 -0.61
C GLU A 53 -24.96 -21.50 -1.08
N LYS A 54 -25.10 -20.22 -1.46
CA LYS A 54 -26.37 -19.69 -1.99
C LYS A 54 -26.79 -20.35 -3.30
N LEU A 55 -25.84 -20.62 -4.22
CA LEU A 55 -26.10 -21.31 -5.47
C LEU A 55 -26.57 -22.74 -5.23
N MET A 56 -25.92 -23.49 -4.33
CA MET A 56 -26.34 -24.86 -3.98
C MET A 56 -27.74 -24.88 -3.36
N GLY A 57 -28.14 -23.83 -2.65
CA GLY A 57 -29.47 -23.67 -2.08
C GLY A 57 -30.54 -23.14 -3.07
N ALA A 58 -30.17 -22.77 -4.30
CA ALA A 58 -31.10 -22.18 -5.26
C ALA A 58 -32.11 -23.22 -5.78
N LYS A 59 -33.40 -22.90 -5.68
CA LYS A 59 -34.51 -23.79 -6.10
C LYS A 59 -35.06 -23.50 -7.49
N SER A 60 -34.53 -22.47 -8.17
CA SER A 60 -34.91 -22.10 -9.53
C SER A 60 -33.75 -21.43 -10.24
N LEU A 61 -33.83 -21.35 -11.58
CA LEU A 61 -32.84 -20.68 -12.41
C LEU A 61 -32.78 -19.18 -12.12
N GLU A 62 -33.93 -18.53 -11.89
CA GLU A 62 -34.01 -17.12 -11.53
C GLU A 62 -33.21 -16.83 -10.26
N LYS A 63 -33.35 -17.69 -9.24
CA LYS A 63 -32.58 -17.54 -8.00
C LYS A 63 -31.09 -17.79 -8.19
N ALA A 64 -30.70 -18.73 -9.05
CA ALA A 64 -29.29 -18.92 -9.39
C ALA A 64 -28.69 -17.69 -10.09
N ILE A 65 -29.45 -17.08 -11.03
CA ILE A 65 -29.04 -15.85 -11.74
C ILE A 65 -28.90 -14.68 -10.75
N GLU A 66 -29.84 -14.53 -9.82
CA GLU A 66 -29.78 -13.51 -8.77
C GLU A 66 -28.49 -13.65 -7.94
N VAL A 67 -28.18 -14.85 -7.45
CA VAL A 67 -26.95 -15.11 -6.68
C VAL A 67 -25.69 -14.80 -7.48
N GLN A 68 -25.63 -15.22 -8.75
CA GLN A 68 -24.47 -14.96 -9.59
C GLN A 68 -24.30 -13.46 -9.90
N THR A 69 -25.41 -12.74 -10.09
CA THR A 69 -25.43 -11.29 -10.33
C THR A 69 -24.94 -10.54 -9.10
N ASP A 70 -25.43 -10.90 -7.92
CA ASP A 70 -24.99 -10.32 -6.65
C ASP A 70 -23.51 -10.58 -6.39
N TYR A 71 -23.04 -11.81 -6.64
CA TYR A 71 -21.63 -12.15 -6.54
C TYR A 71 -20.78 -11.29 -7.48
N ALA A 72 -21.16 -11.20 -8.77
CA ALA A 72 -20.43 -10.40 -9.74
C ALA A 72 -20.34 -8.91 -9.35
N LYS A 73 -21.45 -8.34 -8.88
CA LYS A 73 -21.49 -6.96 -8.39
C LYS A 73 -20.59 -6.76 -7.17
N SER A 74 -20.72 -7.63 -6.17
CA SER A 74 -19.90 -7.57 -4.94
C SER A 74 -18.41 -7.75 -5.22
N SER A 75 -18.04 -8.68 -6.09
CA SER A 75 -16.65 -8.90 -6.50
C SER A 75 -16.09 -7.69 -7.22
N TYR A 76 -16.87 -7.03 -8.09
CA TYR A 76 -16.45 -5.80 -8.76
C TYR A 76 -16.21 -4.65 -7.77
N GLU A 77 -17.16 -4.40 -6.86
CA GLU A 77 -17.02 -3.37 -5.83
C GLU A 77 -15.79 -3.62 -4.94
N THR A 78 -15.57 -4.88 -4.56
CA THR A 78 -14.43 -5.29 -3.73
C THR A 78 -13.11 -5.10 -4.48
N PHE A 79 -13.05 -5.47 -5.76
CA PHE A 79 -11.87 -5.28 -6.60
C PHE A 79 -11.52 -3.80 -6.76
N VAL A 80 -12.51 -2.94 -7.05
CA VAL A 80 -12.26 -1.50 -7.22
C VAL A 80 -11.76 -0.88 -5.92
N ALA A 81 -12.33 -1.26 -4.77
CA ALA A 81 -11.88 -0.81 -3.46
C ALA A 81 -10.42 -1.23 -3.19
N GLU A 82 -10.08 -2.49 -3.48
CA GLU A 82 -8.73 -3.02 -3.32
C GLU A 82 -7.72 -2.31 -4.23
N ALA A 83 -8.06 -2.17 -5.52
CA ALA A 83 -7.20 -1.50 -6.49
C ALA A 83 -6.92 -0.04 -6.09
N THR A 84 -7.93 0.65 -5.57
CA THR A 84 -7.77 2.01 -5.05
C THR A 84 -6.80 2.03 -3.87
N LYS A 85 -6.98 1.12 -2.91
CA LYS A 85 -6.17 1.07 -1.69
C LYS A 85 -4.72 0.66 -1.96
N LEU A 86 -4.49 -0.33 -2.82
CA LEU A 86 -3.14 -0.66 -3.29
C LEU A 86 -2.50 0.51 -4.04
N GLY A 87 -3.27 1.21 -4.89
CA GLY A 87 -2.80 2.42 -5.56
C GLY A 87 -2.32 3.50 -4.60
N GLU A 88 -3.06 3.75 -3.52
CA GLU A 88 -2.67 4.67 -2.45
C GLU A 88 -1.39 4.22 -1.73
N LEU A 89 -1.30 2.93 -1.36
CA LEU A 89 -0.11 2.37 -0.71
C LEU A 89 1.15 2.49 -1.57
N TYR A 90 1.03 2.22 -2.88
CA TYR A 90 2.15 2.40 -3.82
C TYR A 90 2.50 3.87 -4.04
N ALA A 91 1.51 4.78 -4.07
CA ALA A 91 1.77 6.21 -4.17
C ALA A 91 2.51 6.72 -2.93
N ASP A 92 2.14 6.26 -1.73
CA ASP A 92 2.81 6.63 -0.49
C ASP A 92 4.22 6.05 -0.41
N LEU A 93 4.42 4.80 -0.84
CA LEU A 93 5.76 4.22 -1.00
C LEU A 93 6.63 5.08 -1.94
N ALA A 94 6.09 5.52 -3.08
CA ALA A 94 6.81 6.38 -4.00
C ALA A 94 7.18 7.72 -3.33
N LYS A 95 6.25 8.37 -2.62
CA LYS A 95 6.52 9.62 -1.89
C LYS A 95 7.66 9.45 -0.89
N GLU A 96 7.63 8.39 -0.07
CA GLU A 96 8.70 8.10 0.89
C GLU A 96 10.05 7.88 0.20
N ALA A 97 10.06 7.20 -0.95
CA ALA A 97 11.28 6.98 -1.75
C ALA A 97 11.81 8.29 -2.39
N TYR A 98 10.93 9.25 -2.70
CA TYR A 98 11.32 10.54 -3.30
C TYR A 98 11.78 11.60 -2.29
N LYS A 99 11.43 11.49 -1.00
CA LYS A 99 11.81 12.46 0.05
C LYS A 99 13.30 12.86 0.09
N PRO A 100 14.28 11.93 -0.06
CA PRO A 100 15.69 12.31 -0.06
C PRO A 100 16.04 13.32 -1.16
N PHE A 101 15.36 13.25 -2.31
CA PHE A 101 15.60 14.12 -3.47
C PHE A 101 14.96 15.50 -3.32
N GLU A 102 13.82 15.61 -2.62
CA GLU A 102 13.19 16.91 -2.32
C GLU A 102 14.16 17.85 -1.56
N SER A 103 14.94 17.28 -0.63
CA SER A 103 15.96 18.03 0.13
C SER A 103 17.13 18.52 -0.73
N GLN A 104 17.42 17.84 -1.84
CA GLN A 104 18.48 18.21 -2.78
C GLN A 104 18.00 19.32 -3.73
N PHE A 105 16.75 19.27 -4.21
CA PHE A 105 16.16 20.34 -5.04
C PHE A 105 16.06 21.68 -4.29
N GLY A 106 15.69 21.67 -3.00
CA GLY A 106 15.68 22.89 -2.17
C GLY A 106 17.07 23.50 -1.93
N LYS A 107 18.13 22.68 -1.98
CA LYS A 107 19.52 23.14 -1.89
C LYS A 107 20.06 23.68 -3.21
N VAL A 108 19.59 23.18 -4.36
CA VAL A 108 19.99 23.70 -5.67
C VAL A 108 19.24 25.02 -5.98
N ALA A 109 18.00 25.17 -5.53
CA ALA A 109 17.21 26.40 -5.70
C ALA A 109 17.72 27.58 -4.86
N SER A 110 18.42 27.32 -3.74
CA SER A 110 19.02 28.35 -2.88
C SER A 110 20.47 28.73 -3.27
N VAL A 111 20.99 28.15 -4.37
CA VAL A 111 22.32 28.46 -4.94
C VAL A 111 22.20 29.38 -6.18
N LYS A 112 21.02 29.95 -6.45
CA LYS A 112 20.86 31.06 -7.39
C LYS A 112 20.63 32.38 -6.67
#